data_AF-A0A4Y4KDF5-F1
#
_entry.id   AF-A0A4Y4KDF5-F1
#
_cell.length_a   1.000
_cell.length_b   1.000
_cell.length_c   1.000
_cell.angle_alpha   90.00
_cell.angle_beta   90.00
_cell.angle_gamma   90.00
#
_symmetry.space_group_name_H-M   'P 1'
#
loop_
_entity.id
_entity.type
_entity.pdbx_description
1 polymer ?
#
loop_
_entity_poly.entity_id
_entity_poly.type
_entity_poly.pdbx_seq_one_letter_code
_entity_poly.pdbx_strand_id
1 'polypeptide(L)' 'MSFDVHVPGSVRPSEVVNQEIRALVTACGGWLYGETRDRYERLVAEWTVAVARERMLGDVVKAA' A
#
# COMPACT_ATOMS: atom_id res chain seq x y z
N MET A 1 -11.77 -3.40 -18.37
CA MET A 1 -11.75 -3.88 -16.98
C MET A 1 -10.45 -4.65 -16.82
N SER A 2 -9.47 -4.08 -16.12
CA SER A 2 -8.20 -4.76 -15.87
C SER A 2 -8.39 -5.75 -14.73
N PHE A 3 -8.13 -7.02 -15.02
CA PHE A 3 -8.02 -8.03 -13.98
C PHE A 3 -6.61 -7.87 -13.39
N ASP A 4 -6.52 -7.20 -12.25
CA ASP A 4 -5.32 -7.27 -11.43
C ASP A 4 -5.09 -8.75 -11.10
N VAL A 5 -4.07 -9.33 -11.75
CA VAL A 5 -3.48 -10.62 -11.42
C VAL A 5 -2.84 -10.49 -10.04
N HIS A 6 -3.67 -10.54 -9.01
CA HIS A 6 -3.21 -10.69 -7.65
C HIS A 6 -2.68 -12.11 -7.51
N VAL A 7 -1.39 -12.29 -7.78
CA VAL A 7 -0.68 -13.53 -7.44
C VAL A 7 -0.82 -13.68 -5.92
N PRO A 8 -1.53 -14.71 -5.41
CA PRO A 8 -1.70 -14.90 -3.97
C PRO A 8 -0.31 -15.17 -3.36
N GLY A 9 0.25 -14.14 -2.70
CA GLY A 9 1.64 -14.13 -2.20
C GLY A 9 2.49 -12.94 -2.68
N SER A 10 2.04 -12.20 -3.70
CA SER A 10 2.59 -10.87 -4.01
C SER A 10 1.94 -9.85 -3.09
N VAL A 11 2.77 -9.22 -2.25
CA VAL A 11 2.38 -8.01 -1.52
C VAL A 11 1.87 -7.00 -2.55
N ARG A 12 0.75 -6.35 -2.24
CA ARG A 12 0.15 -5.35 -3.14
C ARG A 12 1.18 -4.23 -3.42
N PRO A 13 1.20 -3.66 -4.63
CA PRO A 13 2.16 -2.60 -4.94
C PRO A 13 1.99 -1.42 -3.98
N SER A 14 3.10 -0.82 -3.56
CA SER A 14 3.11 0.30 -2.61
C SER A 14 2.29 1.47 -3.14
N GLU A 15 2.30 1.69 -4.46
CA GLU A 15 1.52 2.74 -5.09
C GLU A 15 0.01 2.51 -4.94
N VAL A 16 -0.45 1.26 -5.06
CA VAL A 16 -1.87 0.91 -4.88
C VAL A 16 -2.30 1.13 -3.44
N VAL A 17 -1.48 0.71 -2.47
CA VAL A 17 -1.78 0.90 -1.04
C VAL A 17 -1.75 2.39 -0.66
N ASN A 18 -0.80 3.16 -1.21
CA ASN A 18 -0.71 4.61 -1.03
C ASN A 18 -1.94 5.34 -1.59
N GLN A 19 -2.47 4.91 -2.74
CA GLN A 19 -3.72 5.44 -3.30
C GLN A 19 -4.91 5.18 -2.37
N GLU A 20 -5.00 3.99 -1.76
CA GLU A 20 -6.04 3.70 -0.77
C GLU A 20 -5.93 4.53 0.50
N ILE A 21 -4.70 4.74 1.00
CA ILE A 21 -4.46 5.64 2.14
C ILE A 21 -4.95 7.04 1.82
N ARG A 22 -4.60 7.58 0.65
CA ARG A 22 -5.02 8.93 0.21
C ARG A 22 -6.53 9.02 0.04
N ALA A 23 -7.16 8.00 -0.55
CA ALA A 23 -8.61 7.94 -0.70
C ALA A 23 -9.31 7.92 0.67
N LEU A 24 -8.79 7.14 1.63
CA LEU A 24 -9.32 7.08 2.99
C LEU A 24 -9.21 8.44 3.70
N VAL A 25 -8.04 9.07 3.66
CA VAL A 25 -7.82 10.39 4.28
C VAL A 25 -8.72 11.46 3.64
N THR A 26 -8.86 11.44 2.31
CA THR A 26 -9.72 12.37 1.57
C THR A 26 -11.19 12.18 1.94
N ALA A 27 -11.65 10.93 2.02
CA ALA A 27 -13.03 10.61 2.40
C ALA A 27 -13.35 11.05 3.84
N CYS A 28 -12.37 11.03 4.74
CA CYS A 28 -12.53 11.48 6.13
C CYS A 28 -12.28 12.98 6.32
N GLY A 29 -12.02 13.75 5.26
CA GLY A 29 -11.75 15.19 5.36
C GLY A 29 -10.46 15.51 6.13
N GLY A 30 -9.50 14.58 6.17
CA GLY A 30 -8.23 14.74 6.87
C GLY A 30 -8.20 14.28 8.33
N TRP A 31 -9.35 13.97 8.93
CA TRP A 31 -9.43 13.53 10.33
C TRP A 31 -9.80 12.05 10.43
N LEU A 32 -8.88 11.24 10.96
CA LEU A 32 -9.07 9.79 11.12
C LEU A 32 -9.26 9.45 12.59
N TYR A 33 -10.35 8.76 12.91
CA TYR A 33 -10.72 8.35 14.27
C TYR A 33 -11.46 7.01 14.28
N GLY A 34 -11.33 6.28 15.40
CA GLY A 34 -11.93 4.96 15.58
C GLY A 34 -11.54 4.00 14.45
N GLU A 35 -12.54 3.39 13.82
CA GLU A 35 -12.34 2.40 12.75
C GLU A 35 -11.54 2.93 11.54
N THR A 36 -11.71 4.20 11.20
CA THR A 36 -10.94 4.82 10.08
C THR A 36 -9.47 4.96 10.41
N ARG A 37 -9.14 5.18 11.70
CA ARG A 37 -7.76 5.21 12.18
C ARG A 37 -7.15 3.81 12.17
N ASP A 38 -7.86 2.81 12.65
CA ASP A 38 -7.40 1.42 12.63
C ASP A 38 -7.17 0.90 11.19
N ARG A 39 -8.04 1.32 10.26
CA ARG A 39 -7.88 1.02 8.84
C ARG A 39 -6.65 1.72 8.24
N TYR A 40 -6.44 2.99 8.57
CA TYR A 40 -5.26 3.74 8.14
C TYR A 40 -3.98 3.08 8.64
N GLU A 41 -3.91 2.68 9.91
CA GLU A 41 -2.71 2.05 10.48
C GLU A 41 -2.39 0.71 9.82
N ARG A 42 -3.41 -0.10 9.52
CA ARG A 42 -3.23 -1.34 8.74
C ARG A 42 -2.70 -1.06 7.34
N LEU A 43 -3.27 -0.08 6.63
CA LEU A 43 -2.82 0.31 5.30
C LEU A 43 -1.38 0.85 5.32
N VAL A 44 -0.99 1.63 6.34
CA VAL A 44 0.38 2.13 6.49
C VAL A 44 1.37 1.00 6.77
N ALA A 45 1.00 0.02 7.60
CA ALA A 45 1.83 -1.16 7.84
C ALA A 45 2.02 -1.98 6.54
N GLU A 46 0.94 -2.21 5.79
CA GLU A 46 0.99 -2.88 4.50
C GLU A 46 1.84 -2.11 3.49
N TRP A 47 1.66 -0.79 3.38
CA TRP A 47 2.45 0.08 2.52
C TRP A 47 3.93 0.02 2.86
N THR A 48 4.28 0.00 4.15
CA THR A 48 5.67 -0.10 4.60
C THR A 48 6.33 -1.40 4.13
N VAL A 49 5.61 -2.52 4.23
CA VAL A 49 6.08 -3.82 3.73
C VAL A 49 6.19 -3.81 2.20
N ALA A 50 5.22 -3.21 1.51
CA ALA A 50 5.23 -3.08 0.06
C ALA A 50 6.43 -2.27 -0.44
N VAL A 51 6.69 -1.08 0.15
CA VAL A 51 7.84 -0.24 -0.18
C VAL A 51 9.15 -0.97 0.09
N ALA A 52 9.27 -1.67 1.23
CA ALA A 52 10.48 -2.43 1.55
C ALA A 52 10.75 -3.54 0.52
N ARG A 53 9.72 -4.29 0.12
CA ARG A 53 9.82 -5.34 -0.90
C ARG A 53 10.14 -4.77 -2.28
N GLU A 54 9.49 -3.69 -2.68
CA GLU A 54 9.74 -3.02 -3.96
C GLU A 54 11.15 -2.44 -4.02
N ARG A 55 11.65 -1.83 -2.95
CA ARG A 55 13.03 -1.38 -2.85
C ARG A 55 14.00 -2.54 -2.98
N MET A 56 13.76 -3.63 -2.27
CA MET A 56 14.61 -4.83 -2.36
C MET A 56 14.62 -5.40 -3.80
N LEU A 57 13.47 -5.45 -4.47
CA LEU A 57 13.39 -5.91 -5.86
C LEU A 57 14.05 -4.91 -6.84
N GLY A 58 13.87 -3.60 -6.62
CA GLY A 58 14.50 -2.55 -7.43
C GLY A 58 16.01 -2.48 -7.28
N ASP A 59 16.52 -2.75 -6.08
CA ASP A 59 17.96 -2.85 -5.81
C ASP A 59 18.55 -4.12 -6.45
N VAL A 60 17.81 -5.25 -6.41
CA VAL A 60 18.22 -6.50 -7.09
C VAL A 60 18.27 -6.32 -8.62
N VAL A 61 17.34 -5.59 -9.23
CA VAL A 61 17.31 -5.35 -10.67
C VAL A 61 18.45 -4.42 -11.14
N LYS A 62 18.94 -3.52 -10.28
CA LYS A 62 20.08 -2.64 -10.62
C LYS A 62 21.45 -3.30 -10.46
N ALA A 63 21.52 -4.45 -9.80
CA ALA A 63 22.76 -5.14 -9.48
C ALA A 63 23.11 -6.32 -10.42
N ALA A 64 22.34 -6.53 -11.49
CA ALA A 64 22.53 -7.59 -12.49
C ALA A 64 22.96 -7.01 -13.85
#